data_AF-A0A430CJZ6-F1
#
_entry.id   AF-A0A430CJZ6-F1
#
_cell.length_a   1.000
_cell.length_b   1.000
_cell.length_c   1.000
_cell.angle_alpha   90.00
_cell.angle_beta   90.00
_cell.angle_gamma   90.00
#
_symmetry.space_group_name_H-M   'P 1'
#
loop_
_entity.id
_entity.type
_entity.pdbx_description
1 polymer ?
#
loop_
_entity_poly.entity_id
_entity_poly.type
_entity_poly.pdbx_seq_one_letter_code
_entity_poly.pdbx_strand_id
1 'polypeptide(L)'
;MRVFSLSRLTSRERHVIGLLRGTDPVFATGTLPDLFDRLRIAANTAGYRAAPAGSAYATRHELCFLGALAGLQRGHADLGIRLGGTLHPIALSCARRLSQDSLFLPHAAFVRLTGMADTCRELSIILVPALRPSRRQSICLPNPGTLQAKALHFVQERGTTSTRDLNDYGISRQVVSLMHKRGVLERVRLGLYRATRETMRG
;
A
#
# COMPACT_ATOMS: atom_id res chain seq x y z
N MET A 1 -16.18 24.83 -7.19
CA MET A 1 -15.28 24.31 -6.14
C MET A 1 -16.00 23.19 -5.39
N ARG A 2 -15.63 21.90 -5.56
CA ARG A 2 -16.29 20.81 -4.82
C ARG A 2 -15.75 20.79 -3.39
N VAL A 3 -16.58 21.19 -2.43
CA VAL A 3 -16.26 21.26 -1.00
C VAL A 3 -16.57 19.90 -0.36
N PHE A 4 -15.63 19.32 0.39
CA PHE A 4 -15.82 18.01 1.02
C PHE A 4 -16.12 18.18 2.51
N SER A 5 -17.29 17.74 2.98
CA SER A 5 -17.64 17.86 4.40
C SER A 5 -16.81 16.91 5.26
N LEU A 6 -16.28 17.40 6.38
CA LEU A 6 -15.56 16.58 7.36
C LEU A 6 -16.45 15.47 7.95
N SER A 7 -17.77 15.68 8.01
CA SER A 7 -18.73 14.68 8.51
C SER A 7 -18.70 13.37 7.72
N ARG A 8 -18.27 13.41 6.45
CA ARG A 8 -18.15 12.24 5.56
C ARG A 8 -16.85 11.46 5.76
N LEU A 9 -15.94 11.97 6.57
CA LEU A 9 -14.67 11.33 6.90
C LEU A 9 -14.79 10.53 8.20
N THR A 10 -14.02 9.46 8.27
CA THR A 10 -13.91 8.65 9.49
C THR A 10 -13.34 9.48 10.65
N SER A 11 -13.55 9.04 11.89
CA SER A 11 -12.98 9.69 13.08
C SER A 11 -11.47 9.86 13.00
N ARG A 12 -10.77 8.84 12.48
CA ARG A 12 -9.31 8.85 12.27
C ARG A 12 -8.86 9.87 11.23
N GLU A 13 -9.58 9.96 10.11
CA GLU A 13 -9.28 10.95 9.08
C GLU A 13 -9.52 12.38 9.58
N ARG A 14 -10.60 12.60 10.33
CA ARG A 14 -10.87 13.90 10.97
C ARG A 14 -9.77 14.28 11.96
N HIS A 15 -9.29 13.32 12.74
CA HIS A 15 -8.18 13.53 13.67
C HIS A 15 -6.89 13.96 12.93
N VAL A 16 -6.52 13.25 11.86
CA VAL A 16 -5.33 13.61 11.06
C VAL A 16 -5.50 14.95 10.33
N ILE A 17 -6.69 15.28 9.83
CA ILE A 17 -6.95 16.61 9.27
C ILE A 17 -6.83 17.69 10.36
N GLY A 18 -7.31 17.42 11.57
CA GLY A 18 -7.11 18.31 12.71
C GLY A 18 -5.62 18.60 12.94
N LEU A 19 -4.79 17.56 12.99
CA LEU A 19 -3.33 17.71 13.12
C LEU A 19 -2.72 18.51 11.96
N LEU A 20 -3.14 18.27 10.71
CA LEU A 20 -2.68 19.04 9.55
C LEU A 20 -3.08 20.52 9.60
N ARG A 21 -4.16 20.86 10.31
CA ARG A 21 -4.61 22.23 10.55
C ARG A 21 -3.96 22.88 11.77
N GLY A 22 -3.18 22.12 12.54
CA GLY A 22 -2.60 22.57 13.80
C GLY A 22 -3.63 22.65 14.94
N THR A 23 -4.77 21.96 14.84
CA THR A 23 -5.60 21.74 16.03
C THR A 23 -4.94 20.66 16.85
N ASP A 24 -4.55 21.01 18.06
CA ASP A 24 -4.05 20.05 19.03
C ASP A 24 -5.26 19.26 19.55
N PRO A 25 -5.38 17.95 19.30
CA PRO A 25 -6.38 17.18 19.99
C PRO A 25 -5.98 17.15 21.47
N VAL A 26 -6.95 17.35 22.37
CA VAL A 26 -6.84 17.40 23.85
C VAL A 26 -6.10 16.18 24.47
N PHE A 27 -5.68 15.21 23.66
CA PHE A 27 -5.00 13.97 24.03
C PHE A 27 -3.60 13.78 23.41
N ALA A 28 -3.06 14.73 22.63
CA ALA A 28 -1.76 14.57 21.99
C ALA A 28 -0.59 15.07 22.86
N THR A 29 -0.43 14.50 24.06
CA THR A 29 0.87 14.55 24.73
C THR A 29 1.84 13.66 23.95
N GLY A 30 2.75 14.24 23.16
CA GLY A 30 3.78 13.47 22.46
C GLY A 30 4.43 14.21 21.30
N THR A 31 5.35 13.53 20.62
CA THR A 31 6.12 14.08 19.49
C THR A 31 5.31 14.18 18.17
N LEU A 32 4.02 13.83 18.18
CA LEU A 32 3.20 13.72 16.98
C LEU A 32 2.71 15.09 16.49
N PRO A 33 2.18 15.99 17.34
CA PRO A 33 1.91 17.39 16.97
C PRO A 33 3.15 18.09 16.38
N ASP A 34 4.32 17.93 16.99
CA ASP A 34 5.57 18.55 16.50
C ASP A 34 5.95 18.07 15.09
N LEU A 35 5.78 16.78 14.81
CA LEU A 35 6.02 16.20 13.50
C LEU A 35 5.03 16.75 12.46
N PHE A 36 3.76 16.87 12.83
CA PHE A 36 2.73 17.43 11.97
C PHE A 36 2.90 18.94 11.76
N ASP A 37 3.44 19.68 12.73
CA ASP A 37 3.76 21.09 12.56
C ASP A 37 4.94 21.29 11.59
N ARG A 38 6.00 20.48 11.72
CA ARG A 38 7.10 20.45 10.74
C ARG A 38 6.59 20.07 9.34
N LEU A 39 5.67 19.10 9.25
CA LEU A 39 5.04 18.73 8.00
C LEU A 39 4.24 19.90 7.41
N ARG A 40 3.46 20.60 8.24
CA ARG A 40 2.66 21.76 7.84
C ARG A 40 3.54 22.90 7.32
N ILE A 41 4.62 23.22 8.02
CA ILE A 41 5.59 24.25 7.59
C ILE A 41 6.21 23.87 6.23
N ALA A 42 6.70 22.64 6.09
CA ALA A 42 7.28 22.16 4.84
C ALA A 42 6.25 22.02 3.70
N ALA A 43 4.99 21.73 4.03
CA ALA A 43 3.92 21.67 3.06
C ALA A 43 3.55 23.08 2.58
N ASN A 44 3.47 24.06 3.48
CA ASN A 44 3.15 25.45 3.14
C ASN A 44 4.18 26.05 2.17
N THR A 45 5.47 25.76 2.37
CA THR A 45 6.52 26.19 1.42
C THR A 45 6.39 25.52 0.05
N ALA A 46 5.77 24.34 -0.01
CA ALA A 46 5.43 23.64 -1.25
C ALA A 46 4.05 24.03 -1.82
N GLY A 47 3.38 25.06 -1.30
CA GLY A 47 2.10 25.57 -1.82
C GLY A 47 0.85 24.94 -1.20
N TYR A 48 0.99 24.11 -0.16
CA TYR A 48 -0.13 23.59 0.62
C TYR A 48 -0.93 24.73 1.27
N ARG A 49 -2.26 24.57 1.27
CA ARG A 49 -3.20 25.49 1.91
C ARG A 49 -4.19 24.70 2.74
N ALA A 50 -3.97 24.68 4.05
CA ALA A 50 -4.93 24.14 5.01
C ALA A 50 -6.16 25.05 5.09
N ALA A 51 -7.32 24.47 5.41
CA ALA A 51 -8.44 25.24 5.90
C ALA A 51 -8.18 25.71 7.34
N PRO A 52 -8.88 26.77 7.80
CA PRO A 52 -8.86 27.16 9.21
C PRO A 52 -9.25 25.98 10.11
N ALA A 53 -8.68 25.94 11.32
CA ALA A 53 -8.92 24.92 12.35
C ALA A 53 -10.41 24.55 12.52
N GLY A 54 -11.29 25.55 12.63
CA GLY A 54 -12.74 25.35 12.83
C GLY A 54 -13.57 25.07 11.58
N SER A 55 -12.96 24.92 10.41
CA SER A 55 -13.70 24.70 9.17
C SER A 55 -14.43 23.35 9.16
N ALA A 56 -15.73 23.35 8.89
CA ALA A 56 -16.53 22.13 8.72
C ALA A 56 -16.17 21.32 7.45
N TYR A 57 -15.31 21.85 6.59
CA TYR A 57 -15.00 21.31 5.28
C TYR A 57 -13.50 21.10 5.09
N ALA A 58 -13.13 20.01 4.42
CA ALA A 58 -11.77 19.71 4.01
C ALA A 58 -11.41 20.33 2.66
N THR A 59 -10.21 20.89 2.55
CA THR A 59 -9.66 21.34 1.27
C THR A 59 -9.19 20.14 0.44
N ARG A 60 -9.02 20.36 -0.88
CA ARG A 60 -8.42 19.34 -1.74
C ARG A 60 -6.98 19.02 -1.33
N HIS A 61 -6.22 20.02 -0.90
CA HIS A 61 -4.86 19.82 -0.40
C HIS A 61 -4.84 18.91 0.83
N GLU A 62 -5.75 19.12 1.79
CA GLU A 62 -5.88 18.27 2.99
C GLU A 62 -6.19 16.82 2.64
N LEU A 63 -7.15 16.60 1.73
CA LEU A 63 -7.51 15.26 1.27
C LEU A 63 -6.37 14.58 0.50
N CYS A 64 -5.60 15.35 -0.26
CA CYS A 64 -4.43 14.87 -1.00
C CYS A 64 -3.32 14.41 -0.02
N PHE A 65 -3.01 15.21 1.00
CA PHE A 65 -2.05 14.80 2.04
C PHE A 65 -2.54 13.60 2.85
N LEU A 66 -3.82 13.57 3.19
CA LEU A 66 -4.42 12.44 3.89
C LEU A 66 -4.28 11.13 3.10
N GLY A 67 -4.55 11.17 1.80
CA GLY A 67 -4.34 10.03 0.92
C GLY A 67 -2.86 9.64 0.79
N ALA A 68 -1.96 10.63 0.71
CA ALA A 68 -0.53 10.39 0.63
C ALA A 68 0.00 9.69 1.90
N LEU A 69 -0.39 10.18 3.08
CA LEU A 69 -0.08 9.54 4.36
C LEU A 69 -0.65 8.12 4.43
N ALA A 70 -1.90 7.92 3.99
CA ALA A 70 -2.53 6.60 3.97
C ALA A 70 -1.78 5.61 3.06
N GLY A 71 -1.22 6.05 1.94
CA GLY A 71 -0.40 5.19 1.09
C GLY A 71 1.01 4.94 1.65
N LEU A 72 1.64 5.95 2.26
CA LEU A 72 2.94 5.81 2.93
C LEU A 72 2.86 4.81 4.11
N GLN A 73 1.77 4.81 4.88
CA GLN A 73 1.53 3.85 5.97
C GLN A 73 1.53 2.39 5.48
N ARG A 74 1.08 2.15 4.26
CA ARG A 74 0.91 0.80 3.70
C ARG A 74 2.16 0.28 3.02
N GLY A 75 3.15 1.14 2.75
CA GLY A 75 4.40 0.75 2.09
C GLY A 75 4.15 -0.03 0.80
N HIS A 76 3.10 0.32 0.04
CA HIS A 76 2.71 -0.46 -1.14
C HIS A 76 3.90 -0.53 -2.12
N ALA A 77 4.44 -1.74 -2.28
CA ALA A 77 5.49 -2.04 -3.26
C ALA A 77 5.06 -1.73 -4.71
N ASP A 78 3.75 -1.63 -4.95
CA ASP A 78 3.14 -1.46 -6.28
C ASP A 78 2.85 0.00 -6.65
N LEU A 79 2.84 0.93 -5.70
CA LEU A 79 2.56 2.35 -5.92
C LEU A 79 3.46 3.21 -5.03
N GLY A 80 4.55 3.70 -5.61
CA GLY A 80 5.47 4.60 -4.92
C GLY A 80 4.88 6.01 -4.88
N ILE A 81 4.43 6.47 -3.71
CA ILE A 81 4.11 7.88 -3.53
C ILE A 81 5.43 8.63 -3.36
N ARG A 82 5.78 9.43 -4.37
CA ARG A 82 6.88 10.39 -4.27
C ARG A 82 6.27 11.74 -3.93
N LEU A 83 6.66 12.30 -2.80
CA LEU A 83 6.41 13.70 -2.48
C LEU A 83 7.67 14.50 -2.83
N GLY A 84 7.55 15.82 -2.96
CA GLY A 84 8.70 16.71 -3.13
C GLY A 84 9.80 16.43 -2.10
N GLY A 85 11.07 16.61 -2.49
CA GLY A 85 12.22 16.02 -1.80
C GLY A 85 12.33 16.30 -0.30
N THR A 86 11.96 17.49 0.15
CA THR A 86 11.97 17.88 1.58
C THR A 86 10.74 17.38 2.33
N LEU A 87 9.60 17.23 1.65
CA LEU A 87 8.32 16.85 2.20
C LEU A 87 8.22 15.35 2.47
N HIS A 88 8.82 14.54 1.59
CA HIS A 88 8.76 13.08 1.67
C HIS A 88 9.27 12.48 2.99
N PRO A 89 10.49 12.80 3.49
CA PRO A 89 10.99 12.20 4.73
C PRO A 89 10.15 12.59 5.95
N ILE A 90 9.60 13.81 5.96
CA ILE A 90 8.75 14.31 7.05
C ILE A 90 7.38 13.60 7.01
N ALA A 91 6.77 13.51 5.83
CA ALA A 91 5.50 12.80 5.65
C ALA A 91 5.61 11.30 5.98
N LEU A 92 6.73 10.67 5.61
CA LEU A 92 7.01 9.28 5.95
C LEU A 92 7.16 9.08 7.46
N SER A 93 7.84 10.01 8.15
CA SER A 93 7.97 9.99 9.61
C SER A 93 6.62 10.12 10.30
N CYS A 94 5.75 11.03 9.82
CA CYS A 94 4.38 11.17 10.30
C CYS A 94 3.56 9.89 10.08
N ALA A 95 3.63 9.30 8.89
CA ALA A 95 2.92 8.07 8.56
C ALA A 95 3.37 6.90 9.44
N ARG A 96 4.69 6.72 9.65
CA ARG A 96 5.25 5.70 10.54
C ARG A 96 4.79 5.89 11.97
N ARG A 97 4.82 7.14 12.47
CA ARG A 97 4.40 7.42 13.84
C ARG A 97 2.91 7.16 14.05
N LEU A 98 2.06 7.57 13.11
CA LEU A 98 0.63 7.21 13.12
C LEU A 98 0.44 5.69 13.17
N SER A 99 1.23 4.92 12.41
CA SER A 99 1.15 3.44 12.45
C SER A 99 1.61 2.86 13.79
N GLN A 100 2.62 3.44 14.44
CA GLN A 100 3.08 3.05 15.79
C GLN A 100 2.00 3.31 16.84
N ASP A 101 1.28 4.44 16.71
CA ASP A 101 0.17 4.82 17.59
C ASP A 101 -1.14 4.09 17.23
N SER A 102 -1.07 3.03 16.40
CA SER A 102 -2.22 2.23 15.93
C SER A 102 -3.30 3.02 15.16
N LEU A 103 -2.97 4.21 14.66
CA LEU A 103 -3.83 5.08 13.87
C LEU A 103 -3.67 4.79 12.38
N PHE A 104 -4.32 3.73 11.91
CA PHE A 104 -4.35 3.38 10.49
C PHE A 104 -5.45 4.12 9.74
N LEU A 105 -5.05 4.88 8.72
CA LEU A 105 -5.96 5.58 7.80
C LEU A 105 -6.64 4.57 6.85
N PRO A 106 -7.91 4.76 6.45
CA PRO A 106 -8.62 3.84 5.59
C PRO A 106 -8.06 3.80 4.16
N HIS A 107 -8.18 2.66 3.47
CA HIS A 107 -7.69 2.51 2.08
C HIS A 107 -8.43 3.44 1.12
N ALA A 108 -9.69 3.76 1.42
CA ALA A 108 -10.48 4.73 0.69
C ALA A 108 -9.82 6.13 0.60
N ALA A 109 -9.02 6.53 1.61
CA ALA A 109 -8.26 7.79 1.56
C ALA A 109 -7.18 7.76 0.49
N PHE A 110 -6.50 6.62 0.34
CA PHE A 110 -5.50 6.42 -0.71
C PHE A 110 -6.14 6.34 -2.09
N VAL A 111 -7.23 5.59 -2.25
CA VAL A 111 -7.95 5.47 -3.54
C VAL A 111 -8.45 6.82 -4.04
N ARG A 112 -8.85 7.73 -3.13
CA ARG A 112 -9.27 9.08 -3.51
C ARG A 112 -8.21 9.88 -4.28
N LEU A 113 -6.92 9.58 -4.13
CA LEU A 113 -5.85 10.28 -4.84
C LEU A 113 -5.96 10.15 -6.37
N THR A 114 -6.51 9.04 -6.88
CA THR A 114 -6.65 8.81 -8.32
C THR A 114 -7.58 9.83 -8.99
N GLY A 115 -8.58 10.31 -8.25
CA GLY A 115 -9.51 11.36 -8.70
C GLY A 115 -9.02 12.80 -8.44
N MET A 116 -7.78 12.97 -7.96
CA MET A 116 -7.24 14.27 -7.53
C MET A 116 -5.89 14.61 -8.20
N ALA A 117 -5.66 14.10 -9.41
CA ALA A 117 -4.39 14.22 -10.12
C ALA A 117 -3.86 15.66 -10.22
N ASP A 118 -4.71 16.65 -10.47
CA ASP A 118 -4.30 18.06 -10.58
C ASP A 118 -3.77 18.60 -9.25
N THR A 119 -4.48 18.35 -8.15
CA THR A 119 -4.05 18.75 -6.80
C THR A 119 -2.80 17.99 -6.35
N CYS A 120 -2.66 16.72 -6.74
CA CYS A 120 -1.44 15.97 -6.50
C CYS A 120 -0.25 16.62 -7.23
N ARG A 121 -0.42 17.06 -8.49
CA ARG A 121 0.63 17.76 -9.25
C ARG A 121 1.03 19.09 -8.62
N GLU A 122 0.06 19.89 -8.16
CA GLU A 122 0.31 21.15 -7.45
C GLU A 122 1.21 20.96 -6.23
N LEU A 123 1.00 19.88 -5.47
CA LEU A 123 1.78 19.55 -4.28
C LEU A 123 3.03 18.71 -4.57
N SER A 124 3.41 18.54 -5.85
CA SER A 124 4.51 17.67 -6.28
C SER A 124 4.39 16.23 -5.75
N ILE A 125 3.16 15.75 -5.58
CA ILE A 125 2.83 14.38 -5.22
C ILE A 125 2.68 13.58 -6.51
N ILE A 126 3.67 12.74 -6.79
CA ILE A 126 3.69 11.86 -7.93
C ILE A 126 3.30 10.47 -7.45
N LEU A 127 2.15 10.00 -7.94
CA LEU A 127 1.81 8.59 -7.91
C LEU A 127 2.62 7.91 -9.00
N VAL A 128 3.76 7.35 -8.63
CA VAL A 128 4.51 6.50 -9.55
C VAL A 128 3.83 5.14 -9.49
N PRO A 129 3.18 4.65 -10.57
CA PRO A 129 2.92 3.23 -10.66
C PRO A 129 4.28 2.60 -10.49
N ALA A 130 4.47 1.79 -9.45
CA ALA A 130 5.74 1.15 -9.31
C ALA A 130 5.95 0.38 -10.60
N LEU A 131 6.94 0.80 -11.40
CA LEU A 131 7.65 -0.10 -12.29
C LEU A 131 7.96 -1.25 -11.36
N ARG A 132 7.17 -2.33 -11.50
CA ARG A 132 7.10 -3.41 -10.53
C ARG A 132 8.51 -3.58 -10.01
N PRO A 133 8.81 -3.38 -8.72
CA PRO A 133 9.96 -4.09 -8.23
C PRO A 133 9.62 -5.50 -8.66
N SER A 134 10.40 -6.05 -9.59
CA SER A 134 10.39 -7.47 -9.82
C SER A 134 10.59 -7.99 -8.41
N ARG A 135 9.48 -8.39 -7.77
CA ARG A 135 9.55 -9.36 -6.72
C ARG A 135 10.18 -10.50 -7.50
N ARG A 136 11.51 -10.56 -7.47
CA ARG A 136 12.19 -11.75 -7.02
C ARG A 136 11.43 -12.13 -5.75
N GLN A 137 10.25 -12.73 -5.92
CA GLN A 137 9.66 -13.56 -4.92
C GLN A 137 10.80 -14.54 -4.74
N SER A 138 11.59 -14.36 -3.68
CA SER A 138 12.54 -15.39 -3.28
C SER A 138 11.68 -16.63 -3.24
N ILE A 139 11.92 -17.52 -4.21
CA ILE A 139 11.15 -18.74 -4.34
C ILE A 139 11.44 -19.47 -3.06
N CYS A 140 10.48 -19.42 -2.15
CA CYS A 140 10.54 -20.22 -0.95
C CYS A 140 10.19 -21.62 -1.43
N LEU A 141 11.23 -22.39 -1.75
CA LEU A 141 11.10 -23.79 -2.09
C LEU A 141 10.33 -24.48 -0.95
N PRO A 142 9.34 -25.32 -1.29
CA PRO A 142 8.58 -26.01 -0.27
C PRO A 142 9.49 -26.93 0.54
N ASN A 143 9.31 -26.95 1.86
CA ASN A 143 10.06 -27.86 2.73
C ASN A 143 9.87 -29.32 2.27
N PRO A 144 10.93 -30.15 2.32
CA PRO A 144 10.85 -31.56 1.94
C PRO A 144 9.81 -32.28 2.81
N GLY A 145 9.03 -33.18 2.20
CA GLY A 145 7.96 -33.93 2.87
C GLY A 145 6.59 -33.25 2.90
N THR A 146 6.48 -31.99 2.47
CA THR A 146 5.17 -31.30 2.39
C THR A 146 4.39 -31.67 1.13
N LEU A 147 3.06 -31.51 1.14
CA LEU A 147 2.20 -31.65 -0.05
C LEU A 147 2.64 -30.72 -1.20
N GLN A 148 3.24 -29.57 -0.88
CA GLN A 148 3.78 -28.64 -1.87
C GLN A 148 5.04 -29.20 -2.55
N ALA A 149 5.91 -29.89 -1.82
CA ALA A 149 7.07 -30.56 -2.39
C ALA A 149 6.66 -31.73 -3.29
N LYS A 150 5.67 -32.55 -2.87
CA LYS A 150 5.09 -33.60 -3.72
C LYS A 150 4.48 -33.05 -5.00
N ALA A 151 3.74 -31.94 -4.90
CA ALA A 151 3.18 -31.25 -6.04
C ALA A 151 4.26 -30.71 -6.98
N LEU A 152 5.33 -30.12 -6.44
CA LEU A 152 6.43 -29.62 -7.27
C LEU A 152 7.13 -30.75 -8.02
N HIS A 153 7.43 -31.87 -7.34
CA HIS A 153 8.04 -33.05 -7.95
C HIS A 153 7.18 -33.61 -9.08
N PHE A 154 5.88 -33.79 -8.83
CA PHE A 154 4.93 -34.29 -9.83
C PHE A 154 4.87 -33.39 -11.08
N VAL A 155 4.90 -32.07 -10.88
CA VAL A 155 4.91 -31.11 -11.99
C VAL A 155 6.25 -31.09 -12.71
N GLN A 156 7.38 -31.27 -12.01
CA GLN A 156 8.71 -31.36 -12.62
C GLN A 156 8.85 -32.62 -13.49
N GLU A 157 8.37 -33.77 -13.02
CA GLU A 157 8.40 -35.03 -13.78
C GLU A 157 7.54 -34.97 -15.05
N ARG A 158 6.35 -34.37 -14.99
CA ARG A 158 5.43 -34.28 -16.13
C ARG A 158 5.60 -33.02 -16.98
N GLY A 159 6.37 -32.05 -16.52
CA GLY A 159 6.60 -30.76 -17.16
C GLY A 159 5.40 -29.80 -17.11
N THR A 160 4.29 -30.15 -17.77
CA THR A 160 3.03 -29.37 -17.76
C THR A 160 1.89 -30.26 -17.28
N THR A 161 1.15 -29.80 -16.28
CA THR A 161 0.08 -30.58 -15.63
C THR A 161 -1.20 -29.76 -15.51
N SER A 162 -2.34 -30.41 -15.58
CA SER A 162 -3.62 -29.74 -15.34
C SER A 162 -3.98 -29.73 -13.85
N THR A 163 -4.87 -28.81 -13.47
CA THR A 163 -5.47 -28.84 -12.13
C THR A 163 -6.24 -30.12 -11.84
N ARG A 164 -6.71 -30.82 -12.88
CA ARG A 164 -7.39 -32.10 -12.73
C ARG A 164 -6.38 -33.18 -12.35
N ASP A 165 -5.25 -33.27 -13.07
CA ASP A 165 -4.19 -34.25 -12.78
C ASP A 165 -3.62 -34.07 -11.37
N LEU A 166 -3.45 -32.82 -10.94
CA LEU A 166 -2.98 -32.50 -9.59
C LEU A 166 -4.01 -32.93 -8.53
N ASN A 167 -5.30 -32.72 -8.80
CA ASN A 167 -6.37 -33.12 -7.88
C ASN A 167 -6.51 -34.65 -7.80
N ASP A 168 -6.39 -35.34 -8.93
CA ASP A 168 -6.40 -36.81 -8.99
C ASP A 168 -5.17 -37.42 -8.27
N TYR A 169 -4.07 -36.67 -8.23
CA TYR A 169 -2.87 -36.99 -7.42
C TYR A 169 -2.98 -36.58 -5.94
N GLY A 170 -4.16 -36.10 -5.50
CA GLY A 170 -4.42 -35.72 -4.10
C GLY A 170 -3.95 -34.31 -3.71
N ILE A 171 -3.61 -33.45 -4.69
CA ILE A 171 -3.19 -32.07 -4.45
C ILE A 171 -4.39 -31.13 -4.64
N SER A 172 -4.82 -30.51 -3.55
CA SER A 172 -5.98 -29.62 -3.60
C SER A 172 -5.71 -28.34 -4.40
N ARG A 173 -6.78 -27.79 -4.99
CA ARG A 173 -6.74 -26.49 -5.70
C ARG A 173 -6.18 -25.35 -4.84
N GLN A 174 -6.36 -25.41 -3.52
CA GLN A 174 -5.81 -24.42 -2.60
C GLN A 174 -4.28 -24.47 -2.57
N VAL A 175 -3.70 -25.67 -2.55
CA VAL A 175 -2.24 -25.87 -2.62
C VAL A 175 -1.69 -25.35 -3.95
N VAL A 176 -2.33 -25.68 -5.07
CA VAL A 176 -1.95 -25.17 -6.41
C VAL A 176 -2.01 -23.64 -6.47
N SER A 177 -3.09 -23.04 -5.94
CA SER A 177 -3.23 -21.59 -5.89
C SER A 177 -2.15 -20.93 -5.02
N LEU A 178 -1.82 -21.52 -3.88
CA LEU A 178 -0.76 -21.05 -3.00
C LEU A 178 0.62 -21.14 -3.67
N MET A 179 0.92 -22.27 -4.31
CA MET A 179 2.19 -22.46 -5.02
C MET A 179 2.34 -21.50 -6.21
N HIS A 180 1.25 -21.23 -6.94
CA HIS A 180 1.24 -20.21 -7.99
C HIS A 180 1.47 -18.81 -7.42
N LYS A 181 0.79 -18.43 -6.32
CA LYS A 181 1.00 -17.14 -5.65
C LYS A 181 2.42 -16.96 -5.12
N ARG A 182 3.09 -18.05 -4.73
CA ARG A 182 4.48 -18.10 -4.23
C ARG A 182 5.54 -18.16 -5.34
N GLY A 183 5.13 -18.21 -6.62
CA GLY A 183 6.07 -18.25 -7.75
C GLY A 183 6.71 -19.62 -8.00
N VAL A 184 6.27 -20.67 -7.28
CA VAL A 184 6.76 -22.05 -7.45
C VAL A 184 6.20 -22.67 -8.74
N LEU A 185 4.94 -22.35 -9.06
CA LEU A 185 4.27 -22.79 -10.29
C LEU A 185 3.91 -21.60 -11.17
N GLU A 186 4.22 -21.72 -12.45
CA GLU A 186 3.85 -20.80 -13.50
C GLU A 186 2.57 -21.31 -14.20
N ARG A 187 1.61 -20.42 -14.42
CA ARG A 187 0.38 -20.76 -15.15
C ARG A 187 0.61 -20.57 -16.64
N VAL A 188 0.58 -21.66 -17.40
CA VAL A 188 0.76 -21.63 -18.86
C VAL A 188 -0.55 -21.27 -19.57
N ARG A 189 -1.67 -21.86 -19.12
CA ARG A 189 -3.03 -21.62 -19.62
C ARG A 189 -4.07 -21.77 -18.51
N LEU A 190 -5.34 -21.49 -18.82
CA LEU A 190 -6.42 -21.68 -17.85
C LEU A 190 -6.47 -23.14 -17.37
N GLY A 191 -6.06 -23.39 -16.12
CA GLY A 191 -6.07 -24.74 -15.53
C GLY A 191 -4.83 -25.59 -15.81
N LEU A 192 -3.81 -25.04 -16.48
CA LEU A 192 -2.54 -25.72 -16.78
C LEU A 192 -1.36 -25.00 -16.12
N TYR A 193 -0.54 -25.77 -15.41
CA TYR A 193 0.57 -25.29 -14.59
C TYR A 193 1.86 -26.04 -14.93
N ARG A 194 2.98 -25.34 -14.77
CA ARG A 194 4.35 -25.85 -14.96
C ARG A 194 5.21 -25.35 -13.82
N ALA A 195 6.31 -26.04 -13.50
CA ALA A 195 7.31 -25.56 -12.57
C ALA A 195 8.05 -24.33 -13.14
N THR A 196 8.28 -23.32 -12.31
CA THR A 196 9.03 -22.12 -12.73
C THR A 196 10.48 -22.49 -13.06
N ARG A 197 11.10 -21.85 -14.06
CA ARG A 197 12.50 -22.14 -14.46
C ARG A 197 13.51 -22.04 -13.31
N GLU A 198 13.24 -21.15 -12.36
CA GLU A 198 14.07 -20.98 -11.15
C GLU A 198 13.92 -22.17 -10.17
N THR A 199 12.77 -22.85 -10.13
CA THR A 199 12.59 -24.11 -9.35
C THR A 199 13.17 -25.35 -10.02
N MET A 200 13.60 -25.27 -11.28
CA MET A 200 14.26 -26.37 -12.01
C MET A 200 15.79 -26.35 -11.87
N ARG A 201 16.37 -25.28 -11.29
CA ARG A 201 17.83 -25.09 -11.13
C ARG A 201 18.33 -25.35 -9.69
N GLY A 202 17.42 -25.66 -8.78
CA GLY A 202 17.71 -25.96 -7.37
C GLY A 202 17.79 -27.45 -7.09
#